data_AF-A0A537BI05-F1
#
_entry.id   AF-A0A537BI05-F1
#
_cell.length_a   1.000
_cell.length_b   1.000
_cell.length_c   1.000
_cell.angle_alpha   90.00
_cell.angle_beta   90.00
_cell.angle_gamma   90.00
#
_symmetry.space_group_name_H-M   'P 1'
#
loop_
_entity.id
_entity.type
_entity.pdbx_description
1 polymer ?
#
loop_
_entity_poly.entity_id
_entity_poly.type
_entity_poly.pdbx_seq_one_letter_code
_entity_poly.pdbx_strand_id
1 'polypeptide(L)' 'AALTVGDILWARTAAGHVSDAIHETLERLIATASDALPIVDSDGNLAGVVLLDDLPPALTET' A
#
# COMPACT_ATOMS: atom_id res chain seq x y z
N ALA A 1 23.18 3.57 -21.81
CA ALA A 1 21.76 3.91 -21.57
C ALA A 1 21.62 4.37 -20.12
N ALA A 2 20.71 5.30 -19.82
CA ALA A 2 20.42 5.68 -18.44
C ALA A 2 19.58 4.59 -17.76
N LEU A 3 19.84 4.33 -16.48
CA LEU A 3 18.98 3.48 -15.66
C LEU A 3 17.64 4.19 -15.47
N THR A 4 16.54 3.46 -15.56
CA THR A 4 15.18 3.97 -15.37
C THR A 4 14.68 3.59 -13.98
N VAL A 5 13.66 4.29 -13.48
CA VAL A 5 12.96 3.91 -12.24
C VAL A 5 12.32 2.53 -12.37
N GLY A 6 11.92 2.12 -13.58
CA GLY A 6 11.39 0.78 -13.86
C GLY A 6 12.37 -0.35 -13.57
N ASP A 7 13.68 -0.09 -13.66
CA ASP A 7 14.72 -1.08 -13.38
C ASP A 7 14.88 -1.37 -11.88
N ILE A 8 14.38 -0.49 -11.02
CA ILE A 8 14.42 -0.61 -9.56
C ILE A 8 13.02 -0.65 -8.92
N LEU A 9 11.97 -0.67 -9.73
CA LEU A 9 10.59 -0.65 -9.27
C LEU A 9 10.30 -1.92 -8.47
N TRP A 10 9.88 -1.73 -7.22
CA TRP A 10 9.50 -2.83 -6.34
C TRP A 10 8.14 -3.40 -6.77
N ALA A 11 8.14 -4.46 -7.59
CA ALA A 11 6.93 -5.06 -8.17
C ALA A 11 6.27 -6.14 -7.29
N ARG A 12 6.66 -6.26 -6.01
CA ARG A 12 6.44 -7.46 -5.21
C ARG A 12 5.24 -7.41 -4.25
N THR A 13 4.55 -6.28 -4.18
CA THR A 13 3.38 -6.09 -3.31
C THR A 13 2.15 -5.81 -4.14
N ALA A 14 1.09 -6.61 -3.94
CA ALA A 14 -0.22 -6.28 -4.50
C ALA A 14 -0.69 -4.96 -3.88
N ALA A 15 -1.05 -3.98 -4.71
CA ALA A 15 -1.65 -2.74 -4.24
C ALA A 15 -2.92 -3.02 -3.44
N GLY A 16 -3.21 -2.19 -2.45
CA GLY A 16 -4.53 -2.14 -1.81
C GLY A 16 -5.52 -1.36 -2.66
N HIS A 17 -6.80 -1.45 -2.34
CA HIS A 17 -7.87 -0.69 -2.97
C HIS A 17 -8.48 0.30 -1.97
N VAL A 18 -8.97 1.45 -2.45
CA VAL A 18 -9.57 2.51 -1.59
C VAL A 18 -10.77 2.07 -0.75
N SER A 19 -11.39 0.94 -1.10
CA SER A 19 -12.51 0.35 -0.37
C SER A 19 -12.11 -0.83 0.53
N ASP A 20 -10.83 -1.20 0.57
CA ASP A 20 -10.35 -2.25 1.47
C ASP A 20 -10.55 -1.81 2.92
N ALA A 21 -10.83 -2.76 3.80
CA ALA A 21 -10.90 -2.44 5.21
C ALA A 21 -9.49 -2.16 5.77
N ILE A 22 -9.41 -1.34 6.82
CA ILE A 22 -8.14 -0.99 7.48
C ILE A 22 -7.39 -2.25 7.94
N HIS A 23 -8.10 -3.25 8.48
CA HIS A 23 -7.48 -4.50 8.92
C HIS A 23 -6.89 -5.30 7.75
N GLU A 24 -7.54 -5.35 6.60
CA GLU A 24 -7.03 -6.00 5.40
C GLU A 24 -5.78 -5.29 4.84
N THR A 25 -5.70 -3.97 5.04
CA THR A 25 -4.52 -3.17 4.68
C THR A 25 -3.34 -3.50 5.60
N LEU A 26 -3.58 -3.62 6.91
CA LEU A 26 -2.58 -4.07 7.89
C LEU A 26 -2.07 -5.48 7.57
N GLU A 27 -2.97 -6.41 7.29
CA GLU A 27 -2.61 -7.80 6.95
C GLU A 27 -1.70 -7.86 5.72
N ARG A 28 -1.93 -7.02 4.70
CA ARG A 28 -1.07 -6.94 3.51
C ARG A 28 0.32 -6.40 3.80
N LEU A 29 0.43 -5.33 4.59
CA LEU A 29 1.72 -4.78 5.00
C LEU A 29 2.54 -5.82 5.78
N ILE A 30 1.90 -6.55 6.70
CA ILE A 30 2.54 -7.64 7.46
C ILE A 30 2.96 -8.78 6.52
N ALA A 31 2.06 -9.26 5.65
CA ALA A 31 2.32 -10.39 4.77
C ALA A 31 3.46 -10.11 3.77
N THR A 32 3.66 -8.85 3.42
CA THR A 32 4.68 -8.41 2.47
C THR A 32 5.95 -7.88 3.13
N ALA A 33 6.00 -7.83 4.47
CA ALA A 33 7.06 -7.19 5.24
C ALA A 33 7.43 -5.80 4.67
N SER A 34 6.40 -5.03 4.29
CA SER A 34 6.54 -3.71 3.67
C SER A 34 5.97 -2.64 4.58
N ASP A 35 6.64 -1.49 4.63
CA ASP A 35 6.22 -0.35 5.46
C ASP A 35 5.26 0.60 4.72
N ALA A 36 5.05 0.38 3.41
CA ALA A 36 4.20 1.20 2.57
C ALA A 36 3.40 0.32 1.59
N LEU A 37 2.14 0.68 1.40
CA LEU A 37 1.23 0.04 0.45
C LEU A 37 0.63 1.09 -0.50
N PRO A 38 0.87 1.00 -1.82
CA PRO A 38 0.14 1.83 -2.77
C PRO A 38 -1.33 1.43 -2.77
N ILE A 39 -2.22 2.43 -2.76
CA ILE A 39 -3.67 2.26 -2.81
C ILE A 39 -4.17 2.74 -4.16
N VAL A 40 -4.96 1.91 -4.84
CA VAL A 40 -5.58 2.23 -6.13
C VAL A 40 -7.09 2.43 -6.00
N ASP A 41 -7.65 3.24 -6.90
CA ASP A 41 -9.10 3.36 -7.08
C ASP A 41 -9.67 2.23 -7.94
N SER A 42 -10.98 2.30 -8.24
CA SER A 42 -11.70 1.28 -9.01
C SER A 42 -11.32 1.25 -10.49
N ASP A 43 -10.69 2.31 -11.01
CA ASP A 43 -10.16 2.37 -12.36
C ASP A 43 -8.69 1.88 -12.43
N GLY A 44 -8.13 1.47 -11.28
CA GLY A 44 -6.75 1.02 -11.14
C GLY A 44 -5.73 2.15 -11.11
N ASN A 45 -6.17 3.41 -10.96
CA ASN A 45 -5.26 4.54 -10.82
C ASN A 45 -4.76 4.64 -9.39
N LEU A 46 -3.52 5.10 -9.21
CA LEU A 46 -2.97 5.37 -7.88
C LEU A 46 -3.78 6.48 -7.19
N ALA A 47 -4.46 6.12 -6.10
CA ALA A 47 -5.23 7.03 -5.27
C ALA A 47 -4.36 7.60 -4.13
N GLY A 48 -3.38 6.84 -3.63
CA GLY A 48 -2.50 7.28 -2.55
C GLY A 48 -1.56 6.17 -2.05
N VAL A 49 -0.97 6.40 -0.88
CA VAL A 49 -0.11 5.43 -0.17
C VAL A 49 -0.52 5.40 1.30
N VAL A 50 -0.58 4.20 1.87
CA VAL A 50 -0.72 3.99 3.32
C VAL A 50 0.60 3.48 3.87
N LEU A 51 1.10 4.11 4.93
CA LEU A 51 2.26 3.68 5.69
C LEU A 51 1.84 2.83 6.88
N LEU A 52 2.72 1.94 7.34
CA LEU A 52 2.48 1.16 8.55
C LEU A 52 2.18 2.05 9.77
N ASP A 53 2.85 3.20 9.87
CA ASP A 53 2.68 4.17 10.96
C ASP A 53 1.33 4.92 10.92
N ASP A 54 0.60 4.89 9.79
CA ASP A 54 -0.74 5.48 9.68
C ASP A 54 -1.81 4.61 10.36
N LEU A 55 -1.54 3.31 10.55
CA LEU A 55 -2.54 2.33 10.98
C LEU A 55 -2.85 2.34 12.49
N PRO A 56 -1.87 2.42 13.42
CA PRO A 56 -2.15 2.47 14.85
C PRO A 56 -3.18 3.54 15.27
N PRO A 57 -3.11 4.81 14.83
CA PRO A 57 -4.13 5.79 15.18
C PRO A 57 -5.51 5.44 14.59
N ALA A 58 -5.55 4.97 13.35
CA ALA A 58 -6.81 4.63 12.66
C ALA A 58 -7.55 3.43 13.30
N LEU A 59 -6.83 2.52 13.95
CA LEU A 59 -7.39 1.36 14.66
C LEU A 59 -7.92 1.70 16.06
N THR A 60 -7.57 2.86 16.61
CA THR A 60 -8.04 3.31 17.94
C THR A 60 -9.28 4.20 17.89
N GLU A 61 -9.67 4.68 16.71
CA GLU A 61 -10.85 5.54 16.53
C GLU A 61 -12.15 4.75 16.23
N THR A 62 -12.14 3.42 16.39
CA THR A 62 -13.31 2.53 16.24
C THR A 62 -13.97 2.14 17.55
#